data_AF-A0A383XQV8-F1
#
_entry.id   AF-A0A383XQV8-F1
#
_cell.length_a   1.000
_cell.length_b   1.000
_cell.length_c   1.000
_cell.angle_alpha   90.00
_cell.angle_beta   90.00
_cell.angle_gamma   90.00
#
_symmetry.space_group_name_H-M   'P 1'
#
loop_
_entity.id
_entity.type
_entity.pdbx_description
1 polymer ?
#
loop_
_entity_poly.entity_id
_entity_poly.type
_entity_poly.pdbx_seq_one_letter_code
_entity_poly.pdbx_strand_id
1 'polypeptide(L)'
;MAAILWQGLFWPAIAVHDLMALGWRAQFDFDFIVHLLLLATWVVWREGADGRAYVFGVLSVVMGGMFSFPYLLYAIYKAHGDPRALLLGVHAPAPTPARVQA
;
A
#
# COMPACT_ATOMS: atom_id res chain seq x y z
N MET A 1 22.04 -11.14 -12.46
CA MET A 1 22.38 -10.29 -11.30
C MET A 1 22.63 -8.83 -11.67
N ALA A 2 23.44 -8.51 -12.69
CA ALA A 2 23.74 -7.12 -13.06
C ALA A 2 22.49 -6.25 -13.36
N ALA A 3 21.53 -6.75 -14.16
CA ALA A 3 20.31 -6.00 -14.47
C ALA A 3 19.44 -5.69 -13.23
N ILE A 4 19.34 -6.63 -12.28
CA ILE A 4 18.59 -6.43 -11.02
C ILE A 4 19.27 -5.36 -10.16
N LEU A 5 20.61 -5.39 -10.07
CA LEU A 5 21.37 -4.43 -9.28
C LEU A 5 21.35 -3.03 -9.91
N TRP A 6 21.48 -2.95 -11.23
CA TRP A 6 21.54 -1.67 -11.94
C TRP A 6 20.18 -1.03 -12.19
N GLN A 7 19.14 -1.82 -12.51
CA GLN A 7 17.81 -1.31 -12.84
C GLN A 7 16.84 -1.39 -11.66
N GLY A 8 17.04 -2.32 -10.73
CA GLY A 8 16.17 -2.49 -9.57
C GLY A 8 16.53 -1.55 -8.41
N LEU A 9 17.82 -1.42 -8.07
CA LEU A 9 18.23 -0.61 -6.91
C LEU A 9 18.18 0.90 -7.18
N PHE A 10 18.40 1.30 -8.44
CA PHE A 10 18.35 2.69 -8.91
C PHE A 10 16.98 3.08 -9.50
N TRP A 11 15.91 2.38 -9.11
CA TRP A 11 14.56 2.65 -9.61
C TRP A 11 14.14 4.13 -9.52
N PRO A 12 14.50 4.96 -8.50
CA PRO A 12 14.02 6.34 -8.44
C PRO A 12 14.55 7.17 -9.61
N ALA A 13 15.83 7.00 -9.96
CA ALA A 13 16.43 7.73 -11.06
C ALA A 13 15.82 7.32 -12.41
N ILE A 14 15.49 6.04 -12.57
CA ILE A 14 14.87 5.50 -13.79
C ILE A 14 13.44 6.02 -13.95
N ALA A 15 12.63 5.96 -12.89
CA ALA A 15 11.25 6.45 -12.91
C ALA A 15 11.19 7.97 -13.18
N VAL A 16 12.09 8.75 -12.58
CA VAL A 16 12.18 10.20 -12.86
C VAL A 16 12.59 10.47 -14.31
N HIS A 17 13.58 9.74 -14.82
CA HIS A 17 13.99 9.86 -16.22
C HIS A 17 12.82 9.55 -17.17
N ASP A 18 12.09 8.47 -16.92
CA ASP A 18 10.97 8.03 -17.74
C ASP A 18 9.81 9.05 -17.70
N LEU A 19 9.48 9.60 -16.54
CA LEU A 19 8.50 10.69 -16.40
C LEU A 19 8.89 11.93 -17.21
N MET A 20 10.16 12.34 -17.16
CA MET A 20 10.65 13.52 -17.89
C MET A 20 10.71 13.29 -19.40
N ALA A 21 10.85 12.04 -19.84
CA ALA A 21 10.84 11.67 -21.25
C ALA A 21 9.45 11.76 -21.90
N LEU A 22 8.37 11.84 -21.09
CA LEU A 22 6.97 11.97 -21.54
C LEU A 22 6.56 10.94 -22.61
N GLY A 23 7.17 9.76 -22.57
CA GLY A 23 6.87 8.63 -23.46
C GLY A 23 5.91 7.62 -22.85
N TRP A 24 5.73 6.47 -23.50
CA TRP A 24 4.85 5.40 -23.00
C TRP A 24 5.18 4.93 -21.57
N ARG A 25 6.47 4.89 -21.21
CA ARG A 25 6.92 4.53 -19.85
C ARG A 25 6.48 5.55 -18.80
N ALA A 26 6.41 6.83 -19.15
CA ALA A 26 5.90 7.89 -18.27
C ALA A 26 4.44 7.65 -17.87
N GLN A 27 3.61 7.13 -18.78
CA GLN A 27 2.22 6.78 -18.47
C GLN A 27 2.15 5.68 -17.41
N PHE A 28 2.95 4.61 -17.57
CA PHE A 28 3.03 3.54 -16.58
C PHE A 28 3.50 4.06 -15.22
N ASP A 29 4.57 4.84 -15.19
CA ASP A 29 5.11 5.38 -13.93
C ASP A 29 4.13 6.32 -13.25
N PHE A 30 3.42 7.15 -14.01
CA PHE A 30 2.40 8.04 -13.48
C PHE A 30 1.21 7.26 -12.90
N ASP A 31 0.67 6.29 -13.64
CA ASP A 31 -0.42 5.43 -13.17
C ASP A 31 -0.01 4.67 -11.90
N PHE A 32 1.24 4.19 -11.84
CA PHE A 32 1.80 3.53 -10.68
C PHE A 32 1.95 4.45 -9.48
N ILE A 33 2.43 5.69 -9.66
CA ILE A 33 2.51 6.70 -8.60
C ILE A 33 1.11 7.00 -8.04
N VAL A 34 0.12 7.21 -8.91
CA VAL A 34 -1.27 7.43 -8.49
C VAL A 34 -1.78 6.24 -7.67
N HIS A 35 -1.52 5.02 -8.12
CA HIS A 35 -1.84 3.81 -7.36
C HIS A 35 -1.18 3.78 -5.97
N LEU A 36 0.12 4.08 -5.89
CA LEU A 36 0.85 4.12 -4.61
C LEU A 36 0.31 5.19 -3.67
N LEU A 37 -0.06 6.37 -4.19
CA LEU A 37 -0.65 7.45 -3.39
C LEU A 37 -2.04 7.08 -2.87
N LEU A 38 -2.87 6.45 -3.70
CA LEU A 38 -4.18 5.94 -3.26
C LEU A 38 -4.02 4.86 -2.19
N LEU A 39 -3.08 3.93 -2.39
CA LEU A 39 -2.77 2.88 -1.42
C LEU A 39 -2.26 3.46 -0.11
N ALA A 40 -1.29 4.38 -0.15
CA ALA A 40 -0.75 5.03 1.04
C ALA A 40 -1.82 5.83 1.79
N THR A 41 -2.69 6.54 1.07
CA THR A 41 -3.83 7.25 1.66
C THR A 41 -4.77 6.28 2.37
N TRP A 42 -5.09 5.15 1.73
CA TRP A 42 -5.90 4.10 2.36
C TRP A 42 -5.22 3.50 3.59
N VAL A 43 -3.93 3.20 3.54
CA VAL A 43 -3.15 2.69 4.69
C VAL A 43 -3.19 3.68 5.85
N VAL A 44 -2.91 4.95 5.59
CA VAL A 44 -2.92 6.01 6.62
C VAL A 44 -4.31 6.11 7.25
N TRP A 45 -5.35 6.19 6.43
CA TRP A 45 -6.73 6.26 6.91
C TRP A 45 -7.11 5.01 7.72
N ARG A 46 -6.86 3.81 7.19
CA ARG A 46 -7.18 2.51 7.79
C ARG A 46 -6.55 2.32 9.17
N GLU A 47 -5.33 2.82 9.36
CA GLU A 47 -4.58 2.72 10.62
C GLU A 47 -4.95 3.83 11.63
N GLY A 48 -5.79 4.80 11.23
CA GLY A 48 -6.29 5.86 12.12
C GLY A 48 -5.57 7.21 12.02
N ALA A 49 -4.73 7.40 10.99
CA ALA A 49 -4.00 8.64 10.74
C ALA A 49 -3.14 9.13 11.93
N ASP A 50 -2.57 8.20 12.69
CA ASP A 50 -1.58 8.49 13.73
C ASP A 50 -0.14 8.51 13.17
N GLY A 51 0.85 8.80 14.02
CA GLY A 51 2.25 8.84 13.60
C GLY A 51 2.76 7.53 12.97
N ARG A 52 2.29 6.37 13.44
CA ARG A 52 2.64 5.06 12.87
C ARG A 52 1.99 4.89 11.50
N ALA A 53 0.74 5.30 11.35
CA ALA A 53 0.00 5.27 10.10
C ALA A 53 0.72 6.06 8.99
N TYR A 54 1.22 7.26 9.31
CA TYR A 54 2.00 8.06 8.35
C TYR A 54 3.32 7.40 7.96
N VAL A 55 4.02 6.76 8.89
CA VAL A 55 5.23 5.97 8.56
C VAL A 55 4.88 4.84 7.59
N PHE A 56 3.79 4.09 7.82
CA PHE A 56 3.35 3.05 6.91
C PHE A 56 2.94 3.59 5.54
N GLY A 57 2.29 4.76 5.49
CA GLY A 57 1.96 5.46 4.25
C GLY A 57 3.21 5.80 3.44
N VAL A 58 4.22 6.41 4.06
CA VAL A 58 5.49 6.76 3.40
C VAL A 58 6.21 5.51 2.90
N LEU A 59 6.29 4.46 3.73
CA LEU A 59 6.91 3.19 3.32
C LEU A 59 6.17 2.54 2.15
N SER A 60 4.84 2.67 2.09
CA SER A 60 4.02 2.16 0.97
C SER A 60 4.37 2.84 -0.36
N VAL A 61 4.78 4.11 -0.35
CA VAL A 61 5.21 4.83 -1.56
C VAL A 61 6.67 4.50 -1.89
N VAL A 62 7.58 4.64 -0.93
CA VAL A 62 9.04 4.54 -1.18
C VAL A 62 9.48 3.10 -1.44
N MET A 63 8.89 2.13 -0.75
CA MET A 63 9.23 0.71 -0.93
C MET A 63 8.25 -0.02 -1.86
N GLY A 64 7.16 0.64 -2.27
CA GLY A 64 6.13 0.04 -3.11
C GLY A 64 5.65 -1.31 -2.58
N GLY A 65 5.62 -2.30 -3.48
CA GLY A 65 5.24 -3.68 -3.17
C GLY A 65 6.06 -4.36 -2.07
N MET A 66 7.32 -3.96 -1.86
CA MET A 66 8.18 -4.57 -0.84
C MET A 66 7.67 -4.33 0.58
N PHE A 67 6.98 -3.20 0.80
CA PHE A 67 6.31 -2.93 2.07
C PHE A 67 4.82 -3.28 2.01
N SER A 68 4.13 -2.88 0.94
CA SER A 68 2.67 -2.99 0.89
C SER A 68 2.16 -4.42 0.83
N PHE A 69 2.87 -5.37 0.20
CA PHE A 69 2.43 -6.76 0.16
C PHE A 69 2.57 -7.47 1.52
N PRO A 70 3.71 -7.41 2.23
CA PRO A 70 3.76 -7.92 3.60
C PRO A 70 2.77 -7.23 4.55
N TYR A 71 2.59 -5.92 4.42
CA TYR A 71 1.58 -5.18 5.18
C TYR A 71 0.17 -5.73 4.92
N LEU A 72 -0.20 -5.93 3.66
CA LEU A 72 -1.51 -6.46 3.28
C LEU A 72 -1.68 -7.91 3.76
N LEU A 73 -0.64 -8.73 3.69
CA LEU A 73 -0.67 -10.10 4.20
C LEU A 73 -0.91 -10.13 5.72
N TYR A 74 -0.18 -9.30 6.46
CA TYR A 74 -0.38 -9.13 7.90
C TYR A 74 -1.78 -8.62 8.23
N ALA A 75 -2.28 -7.66 7.44
CA ALA A 75 -3.61 -7.11 7.56
C ALA A 75 -4.72 -8.15 7.35
N ILE A 76 -4.58 -9.01 6.34
CA ILE A 76 -5.49 -10.13 6.07
C ILE A 76 -5.47 -11.12 7.23
N TYR A 77 -4.29 -11.48 7.71
CA TYR A 77 -4.12 -12.37 8.86
C TYR A 77 -4.84 -11.82 10.11
N LYS A 78 -4.61 -10.54 10.43
CA LYS A 78 -5.24 -9.87 11.58
C LYS A 78 -6.77 -9.74 11.45
N ALA A 79 -7.28 -9.65 10.23
CA ALA A 79 -8.70 -9.55 9.96
C ALA A 79 -9.45 -10.89 10.09
N HIS A 80 -8.76 -12.01 10.30
CA HIS A 80 -9.36 -13.35 10.42
C HIS A 80 -10.35 -13.70 9.28
N GLY A 81 -10.05 -13.22 8.07
CA GLY A 81 -10.90 -13.44 6.90
C GLY A 81 -12.12 -12.53 6.78
N ASP A 82 -12.36 -11.59 7.72
CA ASP A 82 -13.42 -10.59 7.60
C ASP A 82 -12.99 -9.43 6.67
N PRO A 83 -13.63 -9.26 5.49
CA PRO A 83 -13.31 -8.18 4.57
C PRO A 83 -13.59 -6.79 5.17
N ARG A 84 -14.54 -6.66 6.11
CA ARG A 84 -14.85 -5.38 6.75
C ARG A 84 -13.72 -4.94 7.67
N ALA A 85 -13.26 -5.85 8.54
CA ALA A 85 -12.09 -5.61 9.39
C ALA A 85 -10.83 -5.32 8.56
N LEU A 86 -10.64 -6.02 7.43
CA LEU A 86 -9.54 -5.76 6.52
C LEU A 86 -9.62 -4.35 5.91
N LEU A 87 -10.75 -3.99 5.29
CA LEU A 87 -10.86 -2.74 4.53
C LEU A 87 -10.95 -1.50 5.41
N LEU A 88 -11.66 -1.59 6.54
CA LEU A 88 -11.95 -0.45 7.41
C LEU A 88 -10.93 -0.27 8.54
N GLY A 89 -10.20 -1.32 8.91
CA GLY A 89 -9.18 -1.26 9.97
C GLY A 89 -9.77 -0.77 11.28
N VAL A 90 -9.20 0.31 11.84
CA VAL A 90 -9.66 0.90 13.11
C VAL A 90 -11.07 1.49 13.05
N HIS A 91 -11.59 1.71 11.84
CA HIS A 91 -12.95 2.21 11.60
C HIS A 91 -13.98 1.08 11.45
N ALA A 92 -13.57 -0.18 11.55
CA ALA A 92 -14.50 -1.30 11.50
C ALA A 92 -15.44 -1.27 12.72
N PRO A 93 -16.76 -1.50 12.53
CA PRO A 93 -17.68 -1.65 13.64
C PRO A 93 -17.26 -2.80 14.56
N ALA A 94 -17.58 -2.69 15.85
CA ALA A 94 -17.42 -3.82 16.77
C ALA A 94 -18.13 -5.07 16.20
N PRO A 95 -17.56 -6.27 16.37
CA PRO A 95 -18.20 -7.50 15.92
C PRO A 95 -19.62 -7.57 16.46
N THR A 96 -20.62 -7.67 15.59
CA THR A 96 -22.00 -7.87 16.02
C THR A 96 -22.02 -9.19 16.82
N PRO A 97 -22.46 -9.18 18.10
CA PRO A 97 -22.52 -10.40 18.88
C PRO A 97 -23.40 -11.41 18.11
N ALA A 98 -22.89 -12.64 17.97
CA ALA A 98 -23.63 -13.71 17.31
C ALA A 98 -25.00 -13.80 17.98
N ARG A 99 -26.07 -13.60 17.20
CA ARG A 99 -27.43 -13.81 17.69
C ARG A 99 -27.48 -15.27 18.14
N VAL A 100 -27.46 -15.50 19.45
CA VAL A 100 -27.74 -16.80 20.05
C VAL A 100 -29.14 -17.17 19.55
N GLN A 101 -29.20 -18.07 18.58
CA GLN A 101 -30.46 -18.68 18.18
C GLN A 101 -30.81 -19.62 19.33
N ALA A 102 -31.77 -19.21 20.14
CA ALA A 102 -32.40 -20.01 21.18
C ALA A 102 -33.36 -21.02 20.57
#